data_AF-A0A6I3V087-F1
#
_entry.id   AF-A0A6I3V087-F1
#
_cell.length_a   1.000
_cell.length_b   1.000
_cell.length_c   1.000
_cell.angle_alpha   90.00
_cell.angle_beta   90.00
_cell.angle_gamma   90.00
#
_symmetry.space_group_name_H-M   'P 1'
#
loop_
_entity.id
_entity.type
_entity.pdbx_description
1 polymer ?
#
loop_
_entity_poly.entity_id
_entity_poly.type
_entity_poly.pdbx_seq_one_letter_code
_entity_poly.pdbx_strand_id
1 'polypeptide(L)'
;MGKFLEFVFNRIFLGMIATAYFWLLTLAGGVVFGLAPASATLMSLYAEHGYTYRAYHLKEAWELYKSNFVKSNLTFYSFVFVDLVLV
;
A
#
# COMPACT_ATOMS: atom_id res chain seq x y z
N MET A 1 -11.68 -25.72 -15.98
CA MET A 1 -10.26 -25.65 -15.55
C MET A 1 -9.62 -24.26 -15.67
N GLY A 2 -9.93 -23.44 -16.70
CA GLY A 2 -9.29 -22.12 -16.89
C GLY A 2 -9.53 -21.08 -15.78
N LYS A 3 -10.76 -20.95 -15.26
CA LYS A 3 -11.11 -19.95 -14.24
C LYS A 3 -10.39 -20.12 -12.89
N PHE A 4 -10.07 -21.35 -12.50
CA PHE A 4 -9.34 -21.61 -11.25
C PHE A 4 -7.88 -21.18 -11.38
N LEU A 5 -7.27 -21.45 -12.53
CA LEU A 5 -5.90 -21.05 -12.81
C LEU A 5 -5.79 -19.51 -12.89
N GLU A 6 -6.72 -18.83 -13.57
CA GLU A 6 -6.79 -17.36 -13.59
C GLU A 6 -6.98 -16.76 -12.19
N PHE A 7 -7.81 -17.37 -11.35
CA PHE A 7 -8.04 -16.90 -9.98
C PHE A 7 -6.77 -17.00 -9.12
N VAL A 8 -6.09 -18.15 -9.17
CA VAL A 8 -4.82 -18.36 -8.44
C VAL A 8 -3.74 -17.42 -8.97
N PHE A 9 -3.66 -17.27 -10.30
CA PHE A 9 -2.68 -16.41 -10.94
C PHE A 9 -2.88 -14.94 -10.57
N ASN A 10 -4.11 -14.40 -10.66
CA ASN A 10 -4.41 -13.03 -10.24
C ASN A 10 -3.99 -12.77 -8.79
N ARG A 11 -4.24 -13.71 -7.89
CA ARG A 11 -3.99 -13.52 -6.46
C ARG A 11 -2.49 -13.52 -6.14
N ILE A 12 -1.74 -14.44 -6.74
CA ILE A 12 -0.28 -14.50 -6.57
C ILE A 12 0.39 -13.30 -7.25
N PHE A 13 -0.01 -12.96 -8.48
CA PHE A 13 0.54 -11.80 -9.19
C PHE A 13 0.24 -10.48 -8.47
N LEU A 14 -0.98 -10.32 -7.96
CA LEU A 14 -1.34 -9.14 -7.19
C LEU A 14 -0.53 -9.06 -5.91
N GLY A 15 -0.33 -10.17 -5.20
CA GLY A 15 0.56 -10.19 -4.04
C GLY A 15 1.99 -9.77 -4.39
N MET A 16 2.50 -10.21 -5.53
CA MET A 16 3.83 -9.87 -6.03
C MET A 16 3.95 -8.37 -6.37
N ILE A 17 2.98 -7.82 -7.11
CA ILE A 17 2.94 -6.40 -7.48
C ILE A 17 2.71 -5.51 -6.27
N ALA A 18 1.79 -5.89 -5.37
CA ALA A 18 1.53 -5.16 -4.13
C ALA A 18 2.79 -5.11 -3.26
N THR A 19 3.53 -6.21 -3.15
CA THR A 19 4.81 -6.25 -2.42
C THR A 19 5.87 -5.37 -3.11
N ALA A 20 5.95 -5.40 -4.44
CA ALA A 20 6.87 -4.53 -5.18
C ALA A 20 6.55 -3.04 -4.96
N TYR A 21 5.27 -2.65 -5.03
CA TYR A 21 4.81 -1.30 -4.72
C TYR A 21 5.04 -0.93 -3.27
N PHE A 22 4.78 -1.83 -2.32
CA PHE A 22 5.06 -1.62 -0.91
C PHE A 22 6.51 -1.20 -0.71
N TRP A 23 7.45 -1.99 -1.21
CA TRP A 23 8.88 -1.72 -1.02
C TRP A 23 9.34 -0.48 -1.77
N LEU A 24 8.89 -0.26 -3.01
CA LEU A 24 9.21 0.96 -3.76
C LEU A 24 8.76 2.22 -3.03
N LEU A 25 7.50 2.24 -2.58
CA LEU A 25 6.92 3.39 -1.88
C LEU A 25 7.54 3.58 -0.49
N THR A 26 7.78 2.48 0.24
CA THR A 26 8.43 2.52 1.56
C THR A 26 9.85 3.09 1.45
N LEU A 27 10.61 2.66 0.44
CA LEU A 27 11.96 3.19 0.20
C LEU A 27 11.90 4.66 -0.24
N ALA A 28 10.90 5.06 -1.03
CA ALA A 28 10.75 6.44 -1.48
C ALA A 28 10.48 7.45 -0.34
N GLY A 29 9.79 7.03 0.73
CA GLY A 29 9.60 7.84 1.95
C GLY A 29 10.68 7.68 3.01
N GLY A 30 11.66 6.81 2.78
CA GLY A 30 12.49 6.23 3.84
C GLY A 30 11.69 5.25 4.71
N VAL A 31 12.33 4.20 5.23
CA VAL A 31 11.64 3.09 5.93
C VAL A 31 10.70 3.57 7.04
N VAL A 32 11.08 4.62 7.77
CA VAL A 32 10.36 5.15 8.93
C VAL A 32 9.10 5.92 8.48
N PHE A 33 9.21 6.87 7.55
CA PHE A 33 8.08 7.69 7.09
C PHE A 33 7.34 7.12 5.86
N GLY A 34 7.88 6.09 5.21
CA GLY A 34 7.32 5.48 4.02
C GLY A 34 6.36 4.33 4.30
N LEU A 35 6.52 3.64 5.44
CA LEU A 35 5.78 2.41 5.75
C LEU A 35 4.27 2.65 5.90
N ALA A 36 3.88 3.67 6.67
CA ALA A 36 2.48 4.04 6.86
C ALA A 36 1.79 4.47 5.54
N PRO A 37 2.32 5.45 4.77
CA PRO A 37 1.69 5.86 3.52
C PRO A 37 1.77 4.80 2.42
N ALA A 38 2.78 3.94 2.39
CA ALA A 38 2.84 2.81 1.45
C ALA A 38 1.70 1.80 1.72
N SER A 39 1.47 1.47 3.00
CA SER A 39 0.36 0.59 3.38
C SER A 39 -1.00 1.20 3.06
N ALA A 40 -1.20 2.49 3.36
CA ALA A 40 -2.43 3.21 3.03
C ALA A 40 -2.71 3.21 1.51
N THR A 41 -1.67 3.46 0.71
CA THR A 41 -1.75 3.43 -0.76
C THR A 41 -2.18 2.07 -1.29
N LEU A 42 -1.59 0.98 -0.79
CA LEU A 42 -1.97 -0.36 -1.21
C LEU A 42 -3.42 -0.70 -0.82
N MET A 43 -3.84 -0.28 0.36
CA MET A 43 -5.22 -0.45 0.82
C MET A 43 -6.20 0.30 -0.09
N SER A 44 -5.87 1.54 -0.48
CA SER A 44 -6.67 2.31 -1.45
C SER A 44 -6.73 1.63 -2.81
N LEU A 45 -5.60 1.20 -3.37
CA LEU A 45 -5.57 0.49 -4.65
C LEU A 45 -6.37 -0.82 -4.61
N TYR A 46 -6.30 -1.56 -3.50
CA TYR A 46 -7.08 -2.77 -3.31
C TYR A 46 -8.57 -2.49 -3.12
N ALA A 47 -8.94 -1.42 -2.42
CA ALA A 47 -10.34 -1.01 -2.29
C ALA A 47 -10.94 -0.58 -3.64
N GLU A 48 -10.15 0.09 -4.47
CA GLU A 48 -10.58 0.59 -5.79
C GLU A 48 -10.67 -0.54 -6.84
N HIS A 49 -9.64 -1.39 -6.92
CA HIS A 49 -9.46 -2.34 -8.03
C HIS A 49 -9.65 -3.81 -7.63
N GLY A 50 -9.77 -4.11 -6.33
CA GLY A 50 -9.93 -5.46 -5.79
C GLY A 50 -8.78 -6.38 -6.22
N TYR A 51 -9.13 -7.56 -6.74
CA TYR A 51 -8.15 -8.57 -7.17
C TYR A 51 -7.63 -8.36 -8.61
N THR A 52 -7.93 -7.22 -9.24
CA THR A 52 -7.61 -6.97 -10.65
C THR A 52 -6.22 -6.37 -10.79
N TYR A 53 -5.18 -7.22 -10.78
CA TYR A 53 -3.78 -6.76 -10.81
C TYR A 53 -3.42 -5.85 -12.01
N ARG A 54 -4.11 -6.00 -13.16
CA ARG A 54 -3.85 -5.21 -14.37
C ARG A 54 -4.30 -3.74 -14.27
N ALA A 55 -5.21 -3.45 -13.35
CA ALA A 55 -5.71 -2.09 -13.15
C ALA A 55 -4.81 -1.27 -12.22
N TYR A 56 -3.81 -1.90 -11.58
CA TYR A 56 -2.87 -1.23 -10.71
C TYR A 56 -1.86 -0.46 -11.56
N HIS A 57 -1.92 0.88 -11.50
CA HIS A 57 -0.99 1.75 -12.20
C HIS A 57 -0.01 2.43 -11.24
N LEU A 58 1.27 2.39 -11.60
CA LEU A 58 2.33 3.02 -10.79
C LEU A 58 2.09 4.54 -10.61
N LYS A 59 1.58 5.20 -11.64
CA LYS A 59 1.25 6.64 -11.60
C LYS A 59 0.18 6.93 -10.54
N GLU A 60 -0.87 6.12 -10.51
CA GLU A 60 -1.95 6.25 -9.53
C GLU A 60 -1.46 5.93 -8.11
N ALA A 61 -0.69 4.86 -7.95
CA ALA A 61 -0.04 4.53 -6.68
C ALA A 61 0.81 5.68 -6.17
N TRP A 62 1.56 6.36 -7.05
CA TRP A 62 2.38 7.50 -6.68
C TRP A 62 1.57 8.75 -6.28
N GLU A 63 0.47 9.04 -6.98
CA GLU A 63 -0.44 10.13 -6.61
C GLU A 63 -1.11 9.87 -5.26
N LEU A 64 -1.63 8.65 -5.06
CA LEU A 64 -2.20 8.20 -3.78
C LEU A 64 -1.16 8.27 -2.66
N TYR A 65 0.07 7.85 -2.92
CA TYR A 65 1.16 7.90 -1.95
C TYR A 65 1.46 9.33 -1.50
N LYS A 66 1.63 10.27 -2.45
CA LYS A 66 1.87 11.68 -2.11
C LYS A 66 0.72 12.28 -1.32
N SER A 67 -0.52 12.00 -1.74
CA SER A 67 -1.74 12.49 -1.06
C SER A 67 -1.84 11.97 0.38
N ASN A 68 -1.50 10.69 0.58
CA ASN A 68 -1.55 10.03 1.88
C ASN A 68 -0.29 10.23 2.73
N PHE A 69 0.82 10.76 2.18
CA PHE A 69 2.12 10.83 2.85
C PHE A 69 2.05 11.58 4.19
N VAL A 70 1.54 12.81 4.17
CA VAL A 70 1.46 13.64 5.38
C VAL A 70 0.40 13.13 6.34
N LYS A 71 -0.81 12.82 5.83
CA LYS A 71 -1.92 12.34 6.68
C LYS A 71 -1.60 11.02 7.37
N SER A 72 -1.08 10.04 6.64
CA SER A 72 -0.78 8.71 7.19
C SER A 72 0.33 8.77 8.21
N ASN A 73 1.39 9.54 7.95
CA ASN A 73 2.45 9.74 8.93
C ASN A 73 1.95 10.47 10.16
N LEU A 74 1.21 11.57 10.00
CA LEU A 74 0.67 12.30 11.15
C LEU A 74 -0.21 11.40 12.02
N THR A 75 -1.12 10.63 11.43
CA THR A 75 -1.96 9.69 12.17
C THR A 75 -1.13 8.61 12.86
N PHE A 76 -0.19 7.99 12.15
CA PHE A 76 0.64 6.91 12.70
C PHE A 76 1.52 7.39 13.86
N TYR A 77 2.25 8.49 13.68
CA TYR A 77 3.13 9.04 14.72
C TYR A 77 2.36 9.63 15.89
N SER A 78 1.20 10.25 15.65
CA SER A 78 0.35 10.72 16.76
C SER A 78 -0.15 9.54 17.59
N PHE A 79 -0.53 8.43 16.95
CA PHE A 79 -0.99 7.23 17.65
C PHE A 79 0.14 6.59 18.45
N VAL A 80 1.31 6.41 17.83
CA VAL A 80 2.52 5.88 18.50
C VAL A 80 2.94 6.79 19.68
N PHE A 81 2.90 8.10 19.49
CA PHE A 81 3.23 9.06 20.56
C PHE A 81 2.27 8.95 21.74
N VAL A 82 0.96 8.88 21.49
CA VAL A 82 -0.05 8.70 22.55
C VAL A 82 0.16 7.38 23.28
N ASP A 83 0.42 6.29 22.56
CA ASP A 83 0.69 4.97 23.14
C ASP A 83 1.92 5.00 24.06
N LEU A 84 3.02 5.63 23.61
CA LEU A 84 4.25 5.79 24.40
C LEU A 84 4.10 6.69 25.64
N VAL A 85 3.17 7.64 25.62
CA VAL A 85 2.92 8.55 26.76
C VAL A 85 1.99 7.91 27.80
N LEU A 86 1.11 7.01 27.37
CA LEU A 86 0.13 6.34 28.24
C LEU A 86 0.65 5.05 28.88
N VAL A 87 1.77 4.50 28.39
CA VAL A 87 2.52 3.36 28.98
C VAL A 87 3.53 3.85 30.01
#